data_AF-A0A3M6WMI5-F1
#
_entry.id   AF-A0A3M6WMI5-F1
#
_cell.length_a   1.000
_cell.length_b   1.000
_cell.length_c   1.000
_cell.angle_alpha   90.00
_cell.angle_beta   90.00
_cell.angle_gamma   90.00
#
_symmetry.space_group_name_H-M   'P 1'
#
loop_
_entity.id
_entity.type
_entity.pdbx_description
1 polymer ?
#
loop_
_entity_poly.entity_id
_entity_poly.type
_entity_poly.pdbx_seq_one_letter_code
_entity_poly.pdbx_strand_id
1 'polypeptide(L)'
;MVHACATCASTFDHPFDPASEKPLLVGRDLPCCGRSICSRCLNQNKRYETYCPYCQITTDPSSLLPQGLRDPPAYDTAANEKSLPESEEPNEHDPDDVLPAYSEHHTNPSPLPSEKHPPNHDPPAQDVLHFVTPNDSIRSLSLAYGIPIPALRKSNNIYSDHLLQARRTVLIPGEYYKGGVSLSPRPVEGEEEEIRKGKVRRWMMGCKVAEYDVALLYLDQAAWDVQTAIEAYRDDEEWEKAHPLEADEKAKKNKGKNAKSVGMRRFVGSSGPSRASQG
;
A
#
# COMPACT_ATOMS: atom_id res chain seq x y z
N MET A 1 -7.80 -15.60 51.28
CA MET A 1 -6.98 -15.09 50.15
C MET A 1 -7.21 -13.59 50.16
N VAL A 2 -6.16 -12.76 50.21
CA VAL A 2 -6.37 -11.33 50.47
C VAL A 2 -6.69 -10.60 49.15
N HIS A 3 -7.93 -10.19 48.93
CA HIS A 3 -8.37 -9.38 47.78
C HIS A 3 -8.00 -7.90 48.01
N ALA A 4 -7.10 -7.37 47.18
CA ALA A 4 -6.70 -5.96 47.18
C ALA A 4 -7.40 -5.18 46.06
N CYS A 5 -7.99 -4.03 46.40
CA CYS A 5 -8.70 -3.20 45.44
C CYS A 5 -7.73 -2.55 44.45
N ALA A 6 -7.96 -2.76 43.16
CA ALA A 6 -7.11 -2.19 42.11
C ALA A 6 -7.18 -0.64 42.07
N THR A 7 -8.25 -0.03 42.57
CA THR A 7 -8.48 1.43 42.49
C THR A 7 -7.89 2.18 43.67
N CYS A 8 -8.05 1.68 44.89
CA CYS A 8 -7.59 2.35 46.12
C CYS A 8 -6.51 1.60 46.90
N ALA A 9 -6.03 0.46 46.38
CA ALA A 9 -5.01 -0.40 46.98
C ALA A 9 -5.32 -0.91 48.41
N SER A 10 -6.56 -0.74 48.89
CA SER A 10 -6.99 -1.26 50.19
C SER A 10 -7.34 -2.74 50.08
N THR A 11 -6.91 -3.53 51.06
CA THR A 11 -7.36 -4.92 51.23
C THR A 11 -8.81 -4.95 51.72
N PHE A 12 -9.61 -5.90 51.23
CA PHE A 12 -11.02 -6.02 51.62
C PHE A 12 -11.43 -7.50 51.64
N ASP A 13 -11.28 -8.15 52.80
CA ASP A 13 -11.57 -9.60 52.93
C ASP A 13 -12.39 -9.99 54.15
N HIS A 14 -12.88 -9.03 54.93
CA HIS A 14 -13.63 -9.35 56.14
C HIS A 14 -15.06 -8.81 56.12
N PRO A 15 -16.07 -9.66 56.42
CA PRO A 15 -17.45 -9.22 56.62
C PRO A 15 -17.67 -8.41 57.90
N PHE A 16 -16.61 -8.11 58.68
CA PHE A 16 -16.71 -7.42 59.96
C PHE A 16 -15.61 -6.39 60.13
N ASP A 17 -16.05 -5.15 60.27
CA ASP A 17 -15.28 -4.02 60.79
C ASP A 17 -15.67 -3.89 62.29
N PRO A 18 -14.75 -3.98 63.26
CA PRO A 18 -15.11 -3.93 64.69
C PRO A 18 -15.72 -2.58 65.12
N ALA A 19 -15.70 -1.57 64.24
CA ALA A 19 -16.27 -0.25 64.46
C ALA A 19 -17.64 -0.03 63.79
N SER A 20 -18.15 -0.99 63.00
CA SER A 20 -19.38 -0.78 62.23
C SER A 20 -20.20 -2.07 62.08
N GLU A 21 -21.39 -2.10 62.70
CA GLU A 21 -22.37 -3.19 62.66
C GLU A 21 -23.01 -3.44 61.27
N LYS A 22 -22.61 -2.69 60.23
CA LYS A 22 -23.12 -2.90 58.87
C LYS A 22 -22.23 -3.90 58.12
N PRO A 23 -22.77 -5.05 57.65
CA PRO A 23 -22.00 -5.97 56.83
C PRO A 23 -21.57 -5.24 55.54
N LEU A 24 -20.26 -5.08 55.38
CA LEU A 24 -19.69 -4.44 54.19
C LEU A 24 -19.85 -5.40 53.02
N LEU A 25 -20.64 -4.97 52.04
CA LEU A 25 -20.90 -5.73 50.81
C LEU A 25 -19.57 -6.16 50.18
N VAL A 26 -19.52 -7.44 49.79
CA VAL A 26 -18.41 -8.06 49.07
C VAL A 26 -18.11 -7.21 47.83
N GLY A 27 -16.84 -6.86 47.62
CA GLY A 27 -16.42 -6.13 46.42
C GLY A 27 -16.67 -6.93 45.14
N ARG A 28 -16.47 -6.28 44.00
CA ARG A 28 -16.72 -6.87 42.68
C ARG A 28 -15.42 -7.28 42.02
N ASP A 29 -15.38 -8.51 41.51
CA ASP A 29 -14.30 -8.98 40.64
C ASP A 29 -14.63 -8.71 39.17
N LEU A 30 -13.63 -8.22 38.42
CA LEU A 30 -13.74 -7.93 37.00
C LEU A 30 -13.42 -9.19 36.18
N PRO A 31 -14.36 -9.73 35.38
CA PRO A 31 -14.16 -10.98 34.65
C PRO A 31 -13.10 -10.85 33.55
N CYS A 32 -12.86 -9.64 33.03
CA CYS A 32 -11.96 -9.42 31.91
C CYS A 32 -10.47 -9.47 32.26
N CYS A 33 -10.10 -9.17 33.50
CA CYS A 33 -8.70 -9.08 33.91
C CYS A 33 -8.44 -9.65 35.31
N GLY A 34 -9.45 -10.25 35.95
CA GLY A 34 -9.34 -10.87 37.28
C GLY A 34 -9.02 -9.88 38.41
N ARG A 35 -9.14 -8.57 38.17
CA ARG A 35 -8.88 -7.54 39.19
C ARG A 35 -10.12 -7.28 40.02
N SER A 36 -9.93 -6.95 41.29
CA SER A 36 -11.02 -6.73 42.24
C SER A 36 -11.20 -5.24 42.57
N ILE A 37 -12.44 -4.80 42.80
CA ILE A 37 -12.81 -3.44 43.20
C ILE A 37 -13.63 -3.51 44.50
N CYS A 38 -13.20 -2.79 45.53
CA CYS A 38 -13.93 -2.77 46.81
C CYS A 38 -15.27 -2.03 46.71
N SER A 39 -16.19 -2.34 47.63
CA SER A 39 -17.51 -1.70 47.72
C SER A 39 -17.46 -0.17 47.92
N ARG A 40 -16.40 0.36 48.54
CA ARG A 40 -16.22 1.82 48.67
C ARG A 40 -15.98 2.49 47.31
N CYS A 41 -15.13 1.91 46.46
CA CYS A 41 -14.86 2.44 45.13
C CYS A 41 -16.06 2.26 44.19
N LEU A 42 -16.80 1.15 44.30
CA LEU A 42 -18.06 0.95 43.56
C LEU A 42 -19.10 2.02 43.92
N ASN A 43 -19.29 2.30 45.21
CA ASN A 43 -20.25 3.32 45.66
C ASN A 43 -19.84 4.74 45.26
N GLN A 44 -18.54 5.04 45.22
CA GLN A 44 -18.06 6.35 44.82
C GLN A 44 -18.25 6.59 43.31
N ASN A 45 -18.21 5.54 42.49
CA ASN A 45 -18.49 5.65 41.07
C ASN A 45 -19.23 4.41 40.56
N LYS A 46 -20.56 4.55 40.42
CA LYS A 46 -21.44 3.48 39.90
C LYS A 46 -21.06 2.98 38.51
N ARG A 47 -20.27 3.73 37.73
CA ARG A 47 -19.76 3.26 36.43
C ARG A 47 -18.95 1.96 36.57
N TYR A 48 -18.30 1.74 37.70
CA TYR A 48 -17.54 0.52 37.95
C TYR A 48 -18.41 -0.73 38.16
N GLU A 49 -19.74 -0.60 38.27
CA GLU A 49 -20.70 -1.72 38.29
C GLU A 49 -20.90 -2.33 36.90
N THR A 50 -20.67 -1.58 35.82
CA THR A 50 -20.94 -2.03 34.45
C THR A 50 -19.73 -1.91 33.52
N TYR A 51 -18.67 -1.22 33.96
CA TYR A 51 -17.49 -0.92 33.15
C TYR A 51 -16.18 -1.15 33.91
N CYS A 52 -15.22 -1.79 33.23
CA CYS A 52 -13.87 -1.97 33.73
C CYS A 52 -12.99 -0.74 33.41
N PRO A 53 -12.47 0.01 34.40
CA PRO A 53 -11.61 1.18 34.14
C PRO A 53 -10.25 0.84 33.51
N TYR A 54 -9.75 -0.38 33.68
CA TYR A 54 -8.43 -0.78 33.18
C TYR A 54 -8.47 -1.28 31.74
N CYS A 55 -9.36 -2.22 31.44
CA CYS A 55 -9.57 -2.75 30.09
C CYS A 55 -10.45 -1.85 29.22
N GLN A 56 -11.12 -0.85 29.81
CA GLN A 56 -12.05 0.04 29.13
C GLN A 56 -13.20 -0.66 28.40
N ILE A 57 -13.62 -1.82 28.91
CA ILE A 57 -14.71 -2.60 28.36
C ILE A 57 -15.92 -2.59 29.31
N THR A 58 -17.10 -2.65 28.71
CA THR A 58 -18.35 -2.88 29.43
C THR A 58 -18.46 -4.37 29.72
N THR A 59 -18.73 -4.70 30.99
CA THR A 59 -18.91 -6.08 31.47
C THR A 59 -20.36 -6.56 31.36
N ASP A 60 -21.29 -5.62 31.20
CA ASP A 60 -22.66 -5.97 30.83
C ASP A 60 -22.69 -6.36 29.35
N PRO A 61 -23.23 -7.53 29.00
CA PRO A 61 -23.62 -7.82 27.63
C PRO A 61 -24.84 -6.94 27.33
N SER A 62 -24.60 -5.71 26.85
CA SER A 62 -25.66 -4.91 26.29
C SER A 62 -26.16 -5.62 25.03
N SER A 63 -27.20 -6.43 25.16
CA SER A 63 -28.00 -6.99 24.05
C SER A 63 -28.81 -5.91 23.31
N LEU A 64 -28.53 -4.64 23.58
CA LEU A 64 -29.12 -3.49 22.93
C LEU A 64 -28.02 -2.80 22.17
N LEU A 65 -27.68 -3.37 21.02
CA LEU A 65 -27.04 -2.62 19.95
C LEU A 65 -27.84 -1.32 19.74
N PRO A 66 -27.18 -0.15 19.62
CA PRO A 66 -27.88 1.11 19.42
C PRO A 66 -28.81 1.01 18.20
N GLN A 67 -30.02 1.53 18.40
CA GLN A 67 -31.20 1.42 17.54
C GLN A 67 -30.87 1.39 16.03
N GLY A 68 -31.04 0.22 15.41
CA GLY A 68 -30.98 0.04 13.96
C GLY A 68 -30.05 -1.06 13.45
N LEU A 69 -29.16 -1.61 14.30
CA LEU A 69 -28.32 -2.74 13.93
C LEU A 69 -28.92 -4.05 14.48
N ARG A 70 -29.34 -4.93 13.56
CA ARG A 70 -29.84 -6.28 13.89
C ARG A 70 -28.69 -7.09 14.49
N ASP A 71 -29.00 -7.89 15.51
CA ASP A 71 -28.07 -8.90 16.01
C ASP A 71 -27.65 -9.82 14.85
N PRO A 72 -26.38 -10.25 14.80
CA PRO A 72 -25.96 -11.26 13.85
C PRO A 72 -26.84 -12.50 14.05
N PRO A 73 -27.31 -13.16 12.97
CA PRO A 73 -28.10 -14.38 13.10
C PRO A 73 -27.34 -15.37 13.98
N ALA A 74 -28.02 -15.94 14.98
CA ALA A 74 -27.47 -17.00 15.80
C ALA A 74 -27.13 -18.16 14.86
N TYR A 75 -25.84 -18.38 14.63
CA TYR A 75 -25.37 -19.57 13.95
C TYR A 75 -25.39 -20.70 14.96
N ASP A 76 -26.60 -21.20 15.24
CA ASP A 76 -26.78 -22.40 16.03
C ASP A 76 -26.17 -23.55 15.23
N THR A 77 -25.10 -24.15 15.78
CA THR A 77 -24.40 -25.33 15.25
C THR A 77 -25.24 -26.62 15.30
N ALA A 78 -26.57 -26.49 15.38
CA ALA A 78 -27.53 -27.60 15.44
C ALA A 78 -28.45 -27.68 14.21
N ALA A 79 -28.32 -26.77 13.23
CA ALA A 79 -29.16 -26.77 12.02
C ALA A 79 -28.51 -27.47 10.80
N ASN A 80 -27.32 -28.05 10.94
CA ASN A 80 -26.61 -28.72 9.85
C ASN A 80 -26.55 -30.25 10.01
N GLU A 81 -27.66 -30.89 10.43
CA GLU A 81 -27.79 -32.36 10.46
C GLU A 81 -28.70 -32.91 9.35
N LYS A 82 -29.09 -32.11 8.35
CA LYS A 82 -29.85 -32.63 7.20
C LYS A 82 -29.20 -32.25 5.88
N SER A 83 -28.10 -32.90 5.57
CA SER A 83 -27.76 -33.41 4.22
C SER A 83 -26.31 -33.89 4.19
N LEU A 84 -26.04 -35.04 4.81
CA LEU A 84 -24.88 -35.85 4.48
C LEU A 84 -25.39 -37.25 4.10
N PRO A 85 -25.03 -37.76 2.90
CA PRO A 85 -25.34 -39.14 2.53
C PRO A 85 -24.46 -40.10 3.33
N GLU A 86 -25.07 -41.23 3.64
CA GLU A 86 -24.59 -42.44 4.30
C GLU A 86 -23.09 -42.75 4.06
N SER A 87 -22.39 -42.99 5.16
CA SER A 87 -21.04 -43.53 5.26
C SER A 87 -20.96 -44.99 4.81
N GLU A 88 -20.05 -45.31 3.89
CA GLU A 88 -19.44 -46.64 3.84
C GLU A 88 -18.06 -46.59 4.54
N GLU A 89 -17.87 -47.58 5.39
CA GLU A 89 -16.72 -47.87 6.26
C GLU A 89 -15.42 -48.22 5.49
N PRO A 90 -14.27 -48.34 6.18
CA PRO A 90 -12.99 -47.75 5.77
C PRO A 90 -12.04 -48.72 5.05
N ASN A 91 -11.13 -48.16 4.24
CA ASN A 91 -9.94 -48.87 3.76
C ASN A 91 -8.66 -48.16 4.25
N GLU A 92 -7.84 -48.93 4.93
CA GLU A 92 -6.60 -48.56 5.59
C GLU A 92 -5.45 -48.43 4.58
N HIS A 93 -4.92 -47.22 4.36
CA HIS A 93 -3.49 -46.92 4.12
C HIS A 93 -3.33 -45.52 3.54
N ASP A 94 -3.00 -44.54 4.38
CA ASP A 94 -2.16 -43.41 3.96
C ASP A 94 -1.48 -42.79 5.20
N PRO A 95 -0.13 -42.81 5.32
CA PRO A 95 0.57 -42.32 6.50
C PRO A 95 0.90 -40.81 6.48
N ASP A 96 0.37 -40.01 5.56
CA ASP A 96 0.84 -38.62 5.37
C ASP A 96 -0.14 -37.48 5.78
N ASP A 97 -1.28 -37.77 6.43
CA ASP A 97 -2.22 -36.73 6.90
C ASP A 97 -2.22 -36.55 8.43
N VAL A 98 -1.02 -36.28 8.99
CA VAL A 98 -0.90 -35.76 10.36
C VAL A 98 -0.63 -34.27 10.27
N LEU A 99 -1.68 -33.48 10.49
CA LEU A 99 -1.56 -32.04 10.71
C LEU A 99 -0.55 -31.79 11.85
N PRO A 100 0.47 -30.93 11.66
CA PRO A 100 1.42 -30.62 12.73
C PRO A 100 0.68 -30.07 13.95
N ALA A 101 1.00 -30.61 15.13
CA ALA A 101 0.52 -30.07 16.40
C ALA A 101 0.81 -28.58 16.46
N TYR A 102 -0.20 -27.76 16.75
CA TYR A 102 -0.02 -26.34 16.96
C TYR A 102 0.98 -26.16 18.12
N SER A 103 2.18 -25.68 17.81
CA SER A 103 3.16 -25.35 18.84
C SER A 103 2.60 -24.21 19.67
N GLU A 104 2.36 -24.49 20.94
CA GLU A 104 1.96 -23.51 21.95
C GLU A 104 2.89 -22.30 21.91
N HIS A 105 2.27 -21.12 21.95
CA HIS A 105 2.92 -19.81 21.91
C HIS A 105 4.13 -19.75 22.85
N HIS A 106 5.34 -19.80 22.28
CA HIS A 106 6.53 -19.37 22.99
C HIS A 106 6.35 -17.89 23.35
N THR A 107 6.29 -17.63 24.65
CA THR A 107 6.35 -16.32 25.27
C THR A 107 7.55 -15.55 24.74
N ASN A 108 7.30 -14.57 23.89
CA ASN A 108 8.30 -13.60 23.47
C ASN A 108 8.59 -12.68 24.66
N PRO A 109 9.83 -12.61 25.19
CA PRO A 109 10.15 -11.68 26.25
C PRO A 109 10.08 -10.25 25.71
N SER A 110 9.29 -9.42 26.38
CA SER A 110 9.23 -7.97 26.18
C SER A 110 10.64 -7.37 26.23
N PRO A 111 11.06 -6.52 25.26
CA PRO A 111 12.35 -5.87 25.35
C PRO A 111 12.24 -4.70 26.36
N LEU A 112 12.88 -4.89 27.51
CA LEU A 112 13.24 -3.82 28.43
C LEU A 112 14.17 -2.80 27.74
N PRO A 113 14.08 -1.51 28.10
CA PRO A 113 14.97 -0.48 27.57
C PRO A 113 16.33 -0.58 28.26
N SER A 114 17.38 -0.96 27.52
CA SER A 114 18.75 -0.93 28.04
C SER A 114 19.75 -0.46 27.00
N GLU A 115 20.30 0.71 27.30
CA GLU A 115 21.70 1.13 27.20
C GLU A 115 22.48 0.91 25.88
N LYS A 116 22.68 2.05 25.21
CA LYS A 116 23.87 2.50 24.44
C LYS A 116 25.03 1.49 24.35
N HIS A 117 25.01 0.62 23.34
CA HIS A 117 26.19 -0.11 22.86
C HIS A 117 26.96 0.72 21.81
N PRO A 118 28.31 0.62 21.76
CA PRO A 118 29.15 1.28 20.76
C PRO A 118 29.02 0.61 19.37
N PRO A 119 29.36 1.31 18.26
CA PRO A 119 29.08 0.82 16.91
C PRO A 119 30.02 -0.34 16.55
N ASN A 120 29.47 -1.54 16.41
CA ASN A 120 30.16 -2.62 15.73
C ASN A 120 30.12 -2.37 14.22
N HIS A 121 31.30 -2.47 13.62
CA HIS A 121 31.59 -2.20 12.22
C HIS A 121 31.20 -3.41 11.36
N ASP A 122 29.90 -3.62 11.16
CA ASP A 122 29.41 -4.45 10.05
C ASP A 122 29.61 -3.69 8.73
N PRO A 123 29.83 -4.37 7.58
CA PRO A 123 29.89 -3.70 6.29
C PRO A 123 28.62 -2.89 6.05
N PRO A 124 28.70 -1.68 5.44
CA PRO A 124 27.53 -0.84 5.25
C PRO A 124 26.49 -1.64 4.47
N ALA A 125 25.39 -1.94 5.13
CA ALA A 125 24.27 -2.60 4.50
C ALA A 125 23.83 -1.73 3.32
N GLN A 126 23.76 -2.33 2.14
CA GLN A 126 23.50 -1.59 0.91
C GLN A 126 22.08 -1.01 0.94
N ASP A 127 21.97 0.27 0.62
CA ASP A 127 20.66 0.94 0.54
C ASP A 127 19.85 0.34 -0.62
N VAL A 128 18.58 0.07 -0.36
CA VAL A 128 17.65 -0.54 -1.33
C VAL A 128 16.74 0.54 -1.92
N LEU A 129 16.51 0.51 -3.23
CA LEU A 129 15.60 1.43 -3.90
C LEU A 129 14.20 0.80 -4.05
N HIS A 130 13.18 1.44 -3.50
CA HIS A 130 11.77 1.04 -3.64
C HIS A 130 11.03 1.94 -4.62
N PHE A 131 10.26 1.35 -5.52
CA PHE A 131 9.39 2.08 -6.44
C PHE A 131 8.04 2.34 -5.79
N VAL A 132 7.68 3.63 -5.68
CA VAL A 132 6.47 4.06 -4.99
C VAL A 132 5.25 3.74 -5.86
N THR A 133 4.30 3.03 -5.26
CA THR A 133 2.97 2.80 -5.83
C THR A 133 1.96 3.82 -5.28
N PRO A 134 0.84 4.09 -5.97
CA PRO A 134 -0.17 5.03 -5.47
C PRO A 134 -0.79 4.62 -4.13
N ASN A 135 -0.73 3.33 -3.79
CA ASN A 135 -1.20 2.79 -2.51
C ASN A 135 -0.15 2.83 -1.40
N ASP A 136 1.10 3.21 -1.71
CA ASP A 136 2.16 3.30 -0.71
C ASP A 136 2.00 4.54 0.16
N SER A 137 2.27 4.35 1.45
CA SER A 137 2.32 5.37 2.47
C SER A 137 3.57 5.16 3.33
N ILE A 138 4.02 6.20 4.04
CA ILE A 138 5.20 6.08 4.91
C ILE A 138 5.00 4.97 5.96
N ARG A 139 3.77 4.80 6.45
CA ARG A 139 3.41 3.75 7.41
C ARG A 139 3.44 2.36 6.77
N SER A 140 2.89 2.18 5.56
CA SER A 140 2.92 0.88 4.89
C SER A 140 4.35 0.45 4.56
N LEU A 141 5.20 1.38 4.11
CA LEU A 141 6.63 1.11 3.86
C LEU A 141 7.39 0.77 5.15
N SER A 142 7.13 1.51 6.23
CA SER A 142 7.71 1.24 7.55
C SER A 142 7.40 -0.19 8.02
N LEU A 143 6.17 -0.67 7.80
CA LEU A 143 5.75 -2.02 8.15
C LEU A 143 6.34 -3.08 7.21
N ALA A 144 6.32 -2.83 5.89
CA ALA A 144 6.81 -3.76 4.89
C ALA A 144 8.31 -4.04 5.04
N TYR A 145 9.09 -3.00 5.35
CA TYR A 145 10.56 -3.09 5.46
C TYR A 145 11.07 -3.15 6.90
N GLY A 146 10.19 -3.04 7.90
CA GLY A 146 10.58 -3.05 9.31
C GLY A 146 11.40 -1.84 9.77
N ILE A 147 11.23 -0.68 9.12
CA ILE A 147 12.04 0.53 9.35
C ILE A 147 11.27 1.53 10.19
N PRO A 148 11.88 2.19 11.21
CA PRO A 148 11.21 3.25 11.93
C PRO A 148 10.90 4.46 11.04
N ILE A 149 9.66 4.94 11.07
CA ILE A 149 9.16 6.13 10.36
C ILE A 149 10.13 7.33 10.38
N PRO A 150 10.70 7.75 11.54
CA PRO A 150 11.62 8.89 11.55
C PRO A 150 12.91 8.66 10.75
N ALA A 151 13.44 7.43 10.72
CA ALA A 151 14.65 7.12 9.94
C ALA A 151 14.36 7.13 8.43
N LEU A 152 13.20 6.60 8.02
CA LEU A 152 12.75 6.63 6.62
C LEU A 152 12.53 8.06 6.13
N ARG A 153 11.94 8.92 6.97
CA ARG A 153 11.75 10.35 6.65
C ARG A 153 13.07 11.10 6.55
N LYS A 154 14.02 10.85 7.47
CA LYS A 154 15.33 11.51 7.49
C LYS A 154 16.20 11.11 6.30
N SER A 155 16.21 9.83 5.93
CA SER A 155 16.99 9.34 4.77
C SER A 155 16.49 9.89 3.43
N ASN A 156 15.19 10.16 3.31
CA ASN A 156 14.58 10.64 2.07
C ASN A 156 14.22 12.13 2.04
N ASN A 157 14.48 12.87 3.13
CA ASN A 157 14.05 14.26 3.32
C ASN A 157 12.54 14.44 3.07
N ILE A 158 11.71 13.58 3.69
CA ILE A 158 10.25 13.62 3.57
C ILE A 158 9.65 14.20 4.85
N TYR A 159 9.06 15.39 4.75
CA TYR A 159 8.46 16.10 5.89
C TYR A 159 6.97 15.78 6.08
N SER A 160 6.27 15.39 5.02
CA SER A 160 4.84 15.11 5.02
C SER A 160 4.52 13.87 4.19
N ASP A 161 3.42 13.19 4.56
CA ASP A 161 3.07 11.90 3.96
C ASP A 161 2.68 12.01 2.48
N HIS A 162 2.08 13.13 2.06
CA HIS A 162 1.71 13.39 0.67
C HIS A 162 2.90 13.59 -0.27
N LEU A 163 4.07 13.99 0.25
CA LEU A 163 5.28 14.15 -0.56
C LEU A 163 5.86 12.81 -1.05
N LEU A 164 5.44 11.69 -0.45
CA LEU A 164 5.84 10.37 -0.88
C LEU A 164 5.31 10.07 -2.30
N GLN A 165 4.03 10.38 -2.55
CA GLN A 165 3.36 10.12 -3.82
C GLN A 165 3.87 11.00 -4.97
N ALA A 166 4.49 12.13 -4.66
CA ALA A 166 5.14 12.99 -5.66
C ALA A 166 6.45 12.38 -6.19
N ARG A 167 6.97 11.32 -5.55
CA ARG A 167 8.23 10.66 -5.93
C ARG A 167 7.95 9.32 -6.59
N ARG A 168 8.75 8.99 -7.60
CA ARG A 168 8.75 7.67 -8.25
C ARG A 168 9.46 6.61 -7.41
N THR A 169 10.47 7.01 -6.64
CA THR A 169 11.35 6.11 -5.89
C THR A 169 11.67 6.64 -4.49
N VAL A 170 11.92 5.72 -3.57
CA VAL A 170 12.28 5.97 -2.17
C VAL A 170 13.49 5.10 -1.80
N LEU A 171 14.44 5.69 -1.09
CA LEU A 171 15.60 4.99 -0.56
C LEU A 171 15.25 4.33 0.77
N ILE A 172 15.64 3.08 0.91
CA ILE A 172 15.40 2.26 2.09
C ILE A 172 16.76 2.02 2.74
N PRO A 173 17.01 2.63 3.92
CA PRO A 173 18.28 2.47 4.61
C PRO A 173 18.59 1.00 4.90
N GLY A 174 19.73 0.52 4.41
CA GLY A 174 20.20 -0.84 4.68
C GLY A 174 20.47 -1.11 6.17
N GLU A 175 20.68 -0.06 6.97
CA GLU A 175 20.88 -0.13 8.43
C GLU A 175 19.78 -0.95 9.12
N TYR A 176 18.54 -0.79 8.66
CA TYR A 176 17.37 -1.45 9.23
C TYR A 176 16.89 -2.63 8.38
N TYR A 177 17.09 -2.57 7.06
CA TYR A 177 16.62 -3.59 6.14
C TYR A 177 17.76 -4.44 5.58
N LYS A 178 17.86 -5.70 6.06
CA LYS A 178 18.86 -6.67 5.60
C LYS A 178 18.36 -7.59 4.47
N GLY A 179 17.16 -7.35 3.95
CA GLY A 179 16.56 -8.22 2.93
C GLY A 179 17.19 -8.10 1.53
N GLY A 180 17.98 -7.05 1.26
CA GLY A 180 18.78 -6.89 0.03
C GLY A 180 17.98 -6.76 -1.28
N VAL A 181 16.68 -7.04 -1.28
CA VAL A 181 15.78 -6.94 -2.44
C VAL A 181 14.65 -5.96 -2.16
N SER A 182 14.24 -5.18 -3.15
CA SER A 182 13.04 -4.34 -3.01
C SER A 182 11.78 -5.18 -3.12
N LEU A 183 10.82 -4.91 -2.24
CA LEU A 183 9.50 -5.55 -2.20
C LEU A 183 8.49 -4.87 -3.14
N SER A 184 8.84 -3.72 -3.73
CA SER A 184 8.00 -3.06 -4.74
C SER A 184 7.91 -3.91 -6.00
N PRO A 185 6.72 -4.01 -6.64
CA PRO A 185 6.67 -4.38 -8.04
C PRO A 185 7.53 -3.37 -8.81
N ARG A 186 8.43 -3.85 -9.68
CA ARG A 186 9.06 -2.95 -10.65
C ARG A 186 7.94 -2.21 -11.38
N PRO A 187 8.10 -0.91 -11.71
CA PRO A 187 7.06 -0.15 -12.41
C PRO A 187 6.50 -0.98 -13.56
N VAL A 188 5.18 -1.21 -13.53
CA VAL A 188 4.49 -2.10 -14.48
C VAL A 188 4.56 -1.54 -15.91
N GLU A 189 4.76 -0.23 -16.05
CA GLU A 189 5.34 0.36 -17.25
C GLU A 189 6.82 -0.08 -17.31
N GLY A 190 7.06 -1.26 -17.88
CA GLY A 190 8.37 -1.90 -17.88
C GLY A 190 9.48 -1.00 -18.44
N GLU A 191 10.73 -1.40 -18.22
CA GLU A 191 11.94 -0.74 -18.76
C GLU A 191 11.76 -0.30 -20.23
N GLU A 192 11.10 -1.14 -21.02
CA GLU A 192 10.80 -0.88 -22.43
C GLU A 192 9.95 0.37 -22.68
N GLU A 193 8.96 0.66 -21.84
CA GLU A 193 8.09 1.82 -22.00
C GLU A 193 8.77 3.12 -21.56
N GLU A 194 9.63 3.08 -20.54
CA GLU A 194 10.46 4.23 -20.17
C GLU A 194 11.47 4.56 -21.26
N ILE A 195 12.12 3.54 -21.85
CA ILE A 195 13.00 3.70 -23.01
C ILE A 195 12.21 4.30 -24.18
N ARG A 196 10.99 3.81 -24.43
CA ARG A 196 10.09 4.33 -25.45
C ARG A 196 9.76 5.81 -25.25
N LYS A 197 9.32 6.20 -24.05
CA LYS A 197 9.04 7.60 -23.67
C LYS A 197 10.29 8.47 -23.73
N GLY A 198 11.47 7.92 -23.43
CA GLY A 198 12.77 8.59 -23.59
C GLY A 198 13.12 8.87 -25.05
N LYS A 199 12.91 7.89 -25.93
CA LYS A 199 13.12 8.03 -27.38
C LYS A 199 12.19 9.07 -27.99
N VAL A 200 10.90 9.06 -27.63
CA VAL A 200 9.93 10.08 -28.07
C VAL A 200 10.38 11.47 -27.65
N ARG A 201 10.73 11.68 -26.38
CA ARG A 201 11.22 12.98 -25.90
C ARG A 201 12.49 13.43 -26.62
N ARG A 202 13.43 12.52 -26.88
CA ARG A 202 14.67 12.81 -27.60
C ARG A 202 14.37 13.25 -29.05
N TRP A 203 13.46 12.58 -29.73
CA TRP A 203 13.04 12.95 -31.08
C TRP A 203 12.33 14.32 -31.08
N MET A 204 11.37 14.55 -30.17
CA MET A 204 10.64 15.81 -30.05
C MET A 204 11.59 16.99 -29.81
N MET A 205 12.61 16.81 -28.96
CA MET A 205 13.64 17.83 -28.72
C MET A 205 14.57 18.02 -29.93
N GLY A 206 14.93 16.95 -30.64
CA GLY A 206 15.79 17.01 -31.83
C GLY A 206 15.13 17.72 -33.00
N CYS A 207 13.86 17.40 -33.27
CA CYS A 207 13.08 18.01 -34.35
C CYS A 207 12.40 19.33 -33.95
N LYS A 208 12.35 19.66 -32.66
CA LYS A 208 11.61 20.82 -32.08
C LYS A 208 10.11 20.77 -32.36
N VAL A 209 9.54 19.57 -32.39
CA VAL A 209 8.12 19.30 -32.64
C VAL A 209 7.46 18.94 -31.31
N ALA A 210 6.33 19.60 -30.98
CA ALA A 210 5.60 19.39 -29.72
C ALA A 210 4.47 18.35 -29.85
N GLU A 211 4.17 17.95 -31.08
CA GLU A 211 3.13 17.02 -31.47
C GLU A 211 3.57 15.56 -31.21
N TYR A 212 2.99 14.96 -30.16
CA TYR A 212 3.29 13.59 -29.76
C TYR A 212 2.94 12.55 -30.84
N ASP A 213 1.80 12.70 -31.51
CA ASP A 213 1.35 11.75 -32.54
C ASP A 213 2.28 11.72 -33.75
N VAL A 214 2.86 12.87 -34.11
CA VAL A 214 3.86 12.97 -35.18
C VAL A 214 5.14 12.25 -34.75
N ALA A 215 5.59 12.46 -33.51
CA ALA A 215 6.76 11.75 -32.99
C ALA A 215 6.59 10.23 -33.02
N LEU A 216 5.42 9.74 -32.62
CA LEU A 216 5.09 8.31 -32.68
C LEU A 216 5.15 7.78 -34.10
N LEU A 217 4.58 8.51 -35.06
CA LEU A 217 4.56 8.09 -36.46
C LEU A 217 5.97 7.92 -37.05
N TYR A 218 6.86 8.90 -36.86
CA TYR A 218 8.23 8.81 -37.36
C TYR A 218 9.06 7.73 -36.64
N LEU A 219 8.87 7.58 -35.32
CA LEU A 219 9.57 6.55 -34.55
C LEU A 219 9.09 5.14 -34.91
N ASP A 220 7.80 4.95 -35.20
CA ASP A 220 7.26 3.65 -35.63
C ASP A 220 7.80 3.27 -37.03
N GLN A 221 7.83 4.23 -37.95
CA GLN A 221 8.41 4.04 -39.29
C GLN A 221 9.91 3.72 -39.27
N ALA A 222 10.66 4.32 -38.33
CA ALA A 222 12.09 4.10 -38.16
C ALA A 222 12.43 2.93 -37.22
N ALA A 223 11.47 2.04 -36.93
CA ALA A 223 11.65 0.91 -36.02
C ALA A 223 12.28 1.30 -34.65
N TRP A 224 11.87 2.47 -34.13
CA TRP A 224 12.35 3.08 -32.89
C TRP A 224 13.84 3.48 -32.87
N ASP A 225 14.46 3.71 -34.02
CA ASP A 225 15.73 4.43 -34.12
C ASP A 225 15.49 5.95 -34.13
N VAL A 226 16.04 6.65 -33.14
CA VAL A 226 15.84 8.09 -32.98
C VAL A 226 16.60 8.88 -34.04
N GLN A 227 17.79 8.44 -34.44
CA GLN A 227 18.60 9.20 -35.39
C GLN A 227 17.98 9.16 -36.79
N THR A 228 17.63 7.96 -37.26
CA THR A 228 16.94 7.78 -38.54
C THR A 228 15.60 8.52 -38.58
N ALA A 229 14.83 8.51 -37.48
CA ALA A 229 13.58 9.26 -37.40
C ALA A 229 13.76 10.79 -37.46
N ILE A 230 14.87 11.32 -36.93
CA ILE A 230 15.19 12.76 -37.01
C ILE A 230 15.62 13.12 -38.44
N GLU A 231 16.44 12.29 -39.08
CA GLU A 231 16.88 12.49 -40.47
C GLU A 231 15.70 12.47 -41.44
N ALA A 232 14.82 11.47 -41.33
CA ALA A 232 13.61 11.38 -42.13
C ALA A 232 12.72 12.63 -41.99
N TYR A 233 12.57 13.16 -40.77
CA TYR A 233 11.81 14.39 -40.54
C TYR A 233 12.47 15.61 -41.19
N ARG A 234 13.81 15.72 -41.11
CA ARG A 234 14.54 16.84 -41.73
C ARG A 234 14.43 16.79 -43.25
N ASP A 235 14.54 15.59 -43.84
CA ASP A 235 14.46 15.41 -45.28
C ASP A 235 13.05 15.78 -45.79
N ASP A 236 11.99 15.45 -45.04
CA ASP A 236 10.62 15.87 -45.33
C ASP A 236 10.45 17.40 -45.25
N GLU A 237 11.01 18.07 -44.23
CA GLU A 237 10.98 19.54 -44.11
C GLU A 237 11.76 20.23 -45.25
N GLU A 238 12.90 19.66 -45.66
CA GLU A 238 13.67 20.14 -46.81
C GLU A 238 12.90 19.97 -48.11
N TRP A 239 12.19 18.84 -48.26
CA TRP A 239 11.34 18.58 -49.41
C TRP A 239 10.16 19.55 -49.47
N GLU A 240 9.47 19.80 -48.36
CA GLU A 240 8.36 20.77 -48.28
C GLU A 240 8.83 22.20 -48.64
N LYS A 241 10.04 22.57 -48.23
CA LYS A 241 10.65 23.87 -48.58
C LYS A 241 11.01 23.98 -50.06
N ALA A 242 11.49 22.89 -50.67
CA ALA A 242 11.84 22.83 -52.09
C ALA A 242 10.60 22.73 -53.00
N HIS A 243 9.48 22.22 -52.47
CA HIS A 243 8.22 22.07 -53.19
C HIS A 243 7.09 22.86 -52.51
N PRO A 244 7.13 24.21 -52.55
CA PRO A 244 6.04 25.02 -52.04
C PRO A 244 4.72 24.62 -52.72
N LEU A 245 3.72 24.24 -51.94
CA LEU A 245 2.43 23.79 -52.46
C LEU A 245 1.77 24.90 -53.30
N GLU A 246 1.38 24.58 -54.54
CA GLU A 246 0.60 25.47 -55.43
C GLU A 246 -0.73 25.96 -54.82
N ALA A 247 -1.17 25.33 -53.72
CA ALA A 247 -2.32 25.75 -52.92
C ALA A 247 -2.13 27.14 -52.30
N ASP A 248 -0.90 27.53 -51.95
CA ASP A 248 -0.60 28.86 -51.40
C ASP A 248 -0.61 29.95 -52.48
N GLU A 249 -0.28 29.62 -53.73
CA GLU A 249 -0.44 30.55 -54.85
C GLU A 249 -1.91 30.80 -55.18
N LYS A 250 -2.75 29.75 -55.17
CA LYS A 250 -4.21 29.89 -55.36
C LYS A 250 -4.90 30.55 -54.16
N ALA A 251 -4.43 30.31 -52.94
CA ALA A 251 -4.95 30.97 -51.73
C ALA A 251 -4.55 32.46 -51.65
N LYS A 252 -3.33 32.83 -52.06
CA LYS A 252 -2.91 34.25 -52.18
C LYS A 252 -3.76 35.03 -53.18
N LYS A 253 -4.23 34.38 -54.26
CA LYS A 253 -5.09 35.02 -55.27
C LYS A 253 -6.52 35.30 -54.77
N ASN A 254 -6.95 34.69 -53.66
CA ASN A 254 -8.31 34.79 -53.14
C ASN A 254 -8.42 35.25 -51.66
N LYS A 255 -7.35 35.77 -51.04
CA LYS A 255 -7.36 36.09 -49.60
C LYS A 255 -7.86 37.50 -49.29
N GLY A 256 -9.17 37.65 -49.34
CA GLY A 256 -9.88 38.49 -48.37
C GLY A 256 -10.03 37.74 -47.05
N LYS A 257 -9.25 38.16 -46.04
CA LYS A 257 -9.44 38.00 -44.58
C LYS A 257 -9.50 36.57 -43.98
N ASN A 258 -8.54 36.34 -43.06
CA ASN A 258 -8.55 35.39 -41.95
C ASN A 258 -8.88 33.91 -42.24
N ALA A 259 -7.83 33.12 -42.42
CA ALA A 259 -7.81 31.74 -41.97
C ALA A 259 -6.40 31.47 -41.41
N LYS A 260 -6.35 31.19 -40.10
CA LYS A 260 -5.19 30.61 -39.43
C LYS A 260 -4.96 29.25 -40.05
N SER A 261 -3.78 29.05 -40.64
CA SER A 261 -3.34 27.78 -41.21
C SER A 261 -3.20 26.78 -40.05
N VAL A 262 -4.15 25.86 -39.93
CA VAL A 262 -3.95 24.61 -39.20
C VAL A 262 -3.50 23.61 -40.26
N GLY A 263 -2.23 23.24 -40.20
CA GLY A 263 -1.57 22.35 -41.14
C GLY A 263 -2.30 21.01 -41.22
N MET A 264 -3.06 20.82 -42.29
CA MET A 264 -3.63 19.53 -42.64
C MET A 264 -2.73 18.89 -43.69
N ARG A 265 -1.72 18.14 -43.24
CA ARG A 265 -0.87 17.33 -44.12
C ARG A 265 -1.71 16.17 -44.66
N ARG A 266 -2.07 16.22 -45.95
CA ARG A 266 -2.67 15.09 -46.68
C ARG A 266 -1.56 14.18 -47.17
N PHE A 267 -1.51 12.98 -46.59
CA PHE A 267 -0.61 11.89 -46.94
C PHE A 267 -0.93 11.33 -48.35
N VAL A 268 0.07 11.23 -49.22
CA VAL A 268 0.03 10.41 -50.44
C VAL A 268 0.95 9.22 -50.19
N GLY A 269 0.37 8.03 -50.08
CA GLY A 269 1.09 6.79 -49.77
C GLY A 269 2.13 6.45 -50.83
N SER A 270 3.37 6.27 -50.38
CA SER A 270 4.44 5.69 -51.17
C SER A 270 4.15 4.21 -51.41
N SER A 271 3.87 3.86 -52.66
CA SER A 271 3.93 2.47 -53.16
C SER A 271 5.24 2.34 -53.93
N GLY A 272 6.22 1.65 -53.34
CA GLY A 272 7.50 1.37 -53.99
C GLY A 272 7.33 0.33 -55.11
N PRO A 273 8.05 0.45 -56.24
CA PRO A 273 8.01 -0.56 -57.29
C PRO A 273 8.91 -1.75 -56.92
N SER A 274 8.31 -2.93 -56.78
CA SER A 274 9.04 -4.20 -56.78
C SER A 274 9.72 -4.41 -58.14
N ARG A 275 11.06 -4.56 -58.13
CA ARG A 275 11.85 -5.01 -59.27
C ARG A 275 11.39 -6.41 -59.69
N ALA A 276 10.77 -6.51 -60.86
CA ALA A 276 10.59 -7.78 -61.55
C ALA A 276 11.90 -8.15 -62.27
N SER A 277 12.44 -9.31 -61.93
CA SER A 277 13.49 -10.00 -62.68
C SER A 277 12.91 -10.62 -63.95
N GLN A 278 13.44 -10.23 -65.11
CA GLN A 278 13.51 -11.03 -66.34
C GLN A 278 15.01 -11.18 -66.59
N GLY A 279 15.59 -12.34 -66.88
CA GLY A 279 15.18 -13.36 -67.84
C GLY A 279 16.44 -13.65 -68.64
#